data_AF-A0A448UYZ1-F1
#
_entry.id   AF-A0A448UYZ1-F1
#
_cell.length_a   1.000
_cell.length_b   1.000
_cell.length_c   1.000
_cell.angle_alpha   90.00
_cell.angle_beta   90.00
_cell.angle_gamma   90.00
#
_symmetry.space_group_name_H-M   'P 1'
#
loop_
_entity.id
_entity.type
_entity.pdbx_description
1 polymer ?
#
loop_
_entity_poly.entity_id
_entity_poly.type
_entity_poly.pdbx_seq_one_letter_code
_entity_poly.pdbx_strand_id
1 'polypeptide(L)'
;MNNEFPHPDFGFTVTSRLAETASPSSERVEANGGQFLGRTGVIRTPHGDIETPAFTPVGTKATVKAVLPEAMKELGAQALLANAYHLYLQPGPEILDAAGGLGRFMNWDGPTFTDSGGFQVMSLGSGFKKVIDMGTVADAKGADGRPIGDDDVAHGKERLAHIDDDGVNFKSHINGSIHRFTPEVSMQVQHQIGADIMFAFDELTTLYNSRGYQEEALERTRLWALRCIAEHERLTDERTGKPYQALFGVIQGAQYEDLRRKACRDLGDMPFDGFGIGGALEKENLGTIVRWCAEELPEAKPRHLLGISEPDDIFVGLENGVDTFDCVSPTRVARNAALYSPPGVLT
;
A
#
# COMPACT_ATOMS: atom_id res chain seq x y z
N MET A 1 -24.75 -9.24 -0.59
CA MET A 1 -23.63 -9.02 -1.52
C MET A 1 -22.76 -10.26 -1.39
N ASN A 2 -22.43 -10.92 -2.50
CA ASN A 2 -21.72 -12.20 -2.47
C ASN A 2 -20.35 -12.01 -1.83
N ASN A 3 -20.13 -12.63 -0.66
CA ASN A 3 -18.85 -12.72 0.05
C ASN A 3 -17.91 -13.74 -0.61
N GLU A 4 -18.13 -14.06 -1.89
CA GLU A 4 -17.34 -15.08 -2.56
C GLU A 4 -16.06 -14.44 -3.07
N PHE A 5 -14.94 -14.88 -2.49
CA PHE A 5 -13.63 -14.67 -3.08
C PHE A 5 -13.55 -15.47 -4.38
N PRO A 6 -12.92 -14.92 -5.42
CA PRO A 6 -12.81 -15.59 -6.72
C PRO A 6 -12.04 -16.92 -6.63
N HIS A 7 -11.22 -17.10 -5.58
CA HIS A 7 -10.41 -18.30 -5.39
C HIS A 7 -10.53 -18.86 -3.96
N PRO A 8 -10.67 -20.20 -3.78
CA PRO A 8 -10.85 -20.81 -2.46
C PRO A 8 -9.63 -20.70 -1.52
N ASP A 9 -8.43 -20.49 -2.09
CA ASP A 9 -7.18 -20.38 -1.32
C ASP A 9 -6.97 -19.00 -0.69
N PHE A 10 -7.86 -18.04 -0.96
CA PHE A 10 -7.86 -16.74 -0.30
C PHE A 10 -9.20 -16.46 0.37
N GLY A 11 -9.17 -15.80 1.52
CA GLY A 11 -10.39 -15.31 2.14
C GLY A 11 -10.15 -14.41 3.33
N PHE A 12 -11.20 -13.72 3.76
CA PHE A 12 -11.18 -12.89 4.95
C PHE A 12 -12.43 -13.14 5.79
N THR A 13 -12.23 -13.37 7.09
CA THR A 13 -13.32 -13.56 8.05
C THR A 13 -13.16 -12.58 9.20
N VAL A 14 -14.19 -11.78 9.45
CA VAL A 14 -14.26 -10.90 10.63
C VAL A 14 -14.71 -11.73 11.85
N THR A 15 -13.94 -11.64 12.93
CA THR A 15 -14.17 -12.41 14.17
C THR A 15 -14.86 -11.57 15.25
N SER A 16 -14.42 -10.32 15.43
CA SER A 16 -15.05 -9.40 16.40
C SER A 16 -14.93 -7.95 15.96
N ARG A 17 -15.82 -7.09 16.47
CA ARG A 17 -15.77 -5.64 16.26
C ARG A 17 -15.45 -4.92 17.55
N LEU A 18 -14.70 -3.83 17.46
CA LEU A 18 -14.37 -3.00 18.61
C LEU A 18 -15.64 -2.47 19.31
N ALA A 19 -16.67 -2.13 18.54
CA ALA A 19 -17.97 -1.69 19.08
C ALA A 19 -18.74 -2.79 19.86
N GLU A 20 -18.40 -4.07 19.65
CA GLU A 20 -19.01 -5.20 20.38
C GLU A 20 -18.28 -5.47 21.71
N THR A 21 -17.00 -5.11 21.79
CA THR A 21 -16.13 -5.43 22.93
C THR A 21 -15.76 -4.22 23.79
N ALA A 22 -16.08 -3.00 23.34
CA ALA A 22 -15.81 -1.75 24.04
C ALA A 22 -17.01 -0.79 23.99
N SER A 23 -17.18 0.02 25.03
CA SER A 23 -18.20 1.06 25.12
C SER A 23 -17.53 2.42 25.36
N PRO A 24 -17.01 3.08 24.30
CA PRO A 24 -16.39 4.40 24.42
C PRO A 24 -17.41 5.45 24.85
N SER A 25 -16.96 6.47 25.57
CA SER A 25 -17.84 7.59 25.95
C SER A 25 -18.29 8.38 24.73
N SER A 26 -19.39 9.13 24.85
CA SER A 26 -19.90 9.96 23.76
C SER A 26 -18.87 10.96 23.26
N GLU A 27 -18.07 11.54 24.17
CA GLU A 27 -17.00 12.48 23.82
C GLU A 27 -15.91 11.82 22.96
N ARG A 28 -15.57 10.55 23.24
CA ARG A 28 -14.61 9.80 22.42
C ARG A 28 -15.15 9.46 21.04
N VAL A 29 -16.44 9.11 20.94
CA VAL A 29 -17.09 8.83 19.66
C VAL A 29 -17.14 10.10 18.81
N GLU A 30 -17.48 11.24 19.41
CA GLU A 30 -17.47 12.54 18.73
C GLU A 30 -16.06 12.94 18.28
N ALA A 31 -15.05 12.77 19.14
CA ALA A 31 -13.65 13.05 18.81
C ALA A 31 -13.10 12.15 17.68
N ASN A 32 -13.57 10.92 17.57
CA ASN A 32 -13.23 10.01 16.46
C ASN A 32 -14.00 10.33 15.16
N GLY A 33 -14.91 11.32 15.17
CA GLY A 33 -15.78 11.63 14.03
C GLY A 33 -16.90 10.61 13.79
N GLY A 34 -17.16 9.72 14.76
CA GLY A 34 -18.24 8.74 14.72
C GLY A 34 -17.88 7.41 15.38
N GLN A 35 -18.77 6.42 15.21
CA GLN A 35 -18.63 5.07 15.78
C GLN A 35 -17.32 4.41 15.37
N PHE A 36 -16.62 3.78 16.32
CA PHE A 36 -15.39 3.04 16.06
C PHE A 36 -15.66 1.85 15.11
N LEU A 37 -14.84 1.72 14.07
CA LEU A 37 -15.01 0.74 12.98
C LEU A 37 -13.99 -0.40 13.03
N GLY A 38 -13.13 -0.40 14.04
CA GLY A 38 -12.11 -1.42 14.25
C GLY A 38 -12.68 -2.83 14.35
N ARG A 39 -11.91 -3.78 13.81
CA ARG A 39 -12.30 -5.20 13.73
C ARG A 39 -11.08 -6.10 13.89
N THR A 40 -11.33 -7.31 14.32
CA THR A 40 -10.37 -8.41 14.28
C THR A 40 -10.85 -9.47 13.30
N GLY A 41 -9.95 -10.25 12.76
CA GLY A 41 -10.29 -11.24 11.74
C GLY A 41 -9.11 -12.12 11.36
N VAL A 42 -9.30 -12.88 10.29
CA VAL A 42 -8.27 -13.76 9.72
C VAL A 42 -8.28 -13.61 8.21
N ILE A 43 -7.14 -13.25 7.62
CA ILE A 43 -6.88 -13.33 6.18
C ILE A 43 -6.22 -14.68 5.92
N ARG A 44 -6.85 -15.55 5.14
CA ARG A 44 -6.28 -16.82 4.68
C ARG A 44 -5.50 -16.60 3.39
N THR A 45 -4.28 -17.10 3.32
CA THR A 45 -3.48 -17.12 2.09
C THR A 45 -2.91 -18.52 1.82
N PRO A 46 -2.38 -18.79 0.61
CA PRO A 46 -1.76 -20.08 0.31
C PRO A 46 -0.59 -20.48 1.22
N HIS A 47 0.12 -19.50 1.80
CA HIS A 47 1.28 -19.74 2.66
C HIS A 47 1.01 -19.52 4.15
N GLY A 48 -0.25 -19.33 4.56
CA GLY A 48 -0.65 -19.26 5.96
C GLY A 48 -1.78 -18.28 6.23
N ASP A 49 -2.23 -18.26 7.48
CA ASP A 49 -3.22 -17.32 7.96
C ASP A 49 -2.53 -16.08 8.57
N ILE A 50 -3.18 -14.91 8.44
CA ILE A 50 -2.79 -13.65 9.07
C ILE A 50 -3.93 -13.22 9.99
N GLU A 51 -3.70 -13.25 11.30
CA GLU A 51 -4.63 -12.70 12.29
C GLU A 51 -4.59 -11.17 12.22
N THR A 52 -5.75 -10.56 11.97
CA THR A 52 -5.90 -9.10 11.92
C THR A 52 -6.40 -8.57 13.27
N PRO A 53 -5.86 -7.44 13.75
CA PRO A 53 -4.96 -6.56 13.01
C PRO A 53 -3.48 -6.98 13.00
N ALA A 54 -2.80 -6.81 11.86
CA ALA A 54 -1.39 -7.18 11.71
C ALA A 54 -0.50 -6.06 11.16
N PHE A 55 0.71 -5.96 11.71
CA PHE A 55 1.79 -5.17 11.15
C PHE A 55 2.71 -6.04 10.29
N THR A 56 3.00 -5.58 9.08
CA THR A 56 3.79 -6.29 8.06
C THR A 56 5.15 -5.61 7.90
N PRO A 57 6.25 -6.19 8.41
CA PRO A 57 7.58 -5.65 8.22
C PRO A 57 7.97 -5.56 6.73
N VAL A 58 8.56 -4.43 6.35
CA VAL A 58 8.95 -4.16 4.97
C VAL A 58 10.42 -4.54 4.71
N GLY A 59 10.62 -5.47 3.80
CA GLY A 59 11.91 -5.82 3.20
C GLY A 59 12.24 -4.98 1.98
N THR A 60 13.50 -4.58 1.83
CA THR A 60 14.01 -3.97 0.59
C THR A 60 14.92 -4.97 -0.10
N LYS A 61 14.61 -5.33 -1.36
CA LYS A 61 15.31 -6.41 -2.10
C LYS A 61 15.23 -7.77 -1.40
N ALA A 62 14.02 -8.19 -1.03
CA ALA A 62 13.74 -9.47 -0.39
C ALA A 62 14.51 -9.73 0.93
N THR A 63 14.90 -8.67 1.64
CA THR A 63 15.50 -8.79 2.98
C THR A 63 15.00 -7.66 3.88
N VAL A 64 14.62 -8.01 5.11
CA VAL A 64 14.42 -7.02 6.15
C VAL A 64 15.80 -6.62 6.66
N LYS A 65 16.16 -5.37 6.44
CA LYS A 65 17.51 -4.88 6.69
C LYS A 65 17.93 -5.11 8.15
N ALA A 66 19.07 -5.79 8.32
CA ALA A 66 19.71 -6.10 9.60
C ALA A 66 18.97 -7.13 10.49
N VAL A 67 18.00 -7.89 9.93
CA VAL A 67 17.32 -8.96 10.67
C VAL A 67 17.25 -10.23 9.82
N LEU A 68 17.50 -11.38 10.43
CA LEU A 68 17.37 -12.68 9.78
C LEU A 68 15.88 -13.05 9.64
N PRO A 69 15.47 -13.80 8.59
CA PRO A 69 14.08 -14.24 8.43
C PRO A 69 13.53 -14.99 9.65
N GLU A 70 14.34 -15.84 10.28
CA GLU A 70 13.95 -16.63 11.45
C GLU A 70 13.62 -15.73 12.64
N ALA A 71 14.39 -14.65 12.82
CA ALA A 71 14.16 -13.67 13.86
C ALA A 71 12.86 -12.87 13.63
N MET A 72 12.42 -12.66 12.39
CA MET A 72 11.12 -12.03 12.12
C MET A 72 9.96 -12.88 12.64
N LYS A 73 10.05 -14.20 12.47
CA LYS A 73 9.05 -15.14 12.98
C LYS A 73 9.03 -15.16 14.51
N GLU A 74 10.21 -15.18 15.14
CA GLU A 74 10.34 -15.11 16.60
C GLU A 74 9.78 -13.81 17.20
N LEU A 75 9.87 -12.70 16.46
CA LEU A 75 9.29 -11.41 16.85
C LEU A 75 7.76 -11.33 16.65
N GLY A 76 7.14 -12.38 16.12
CA GLY A 76 5.70 -12.46 15.90
C GLY A 76 5.21 -11.87 14.58
N ALA A 77 6.10 -11.63 13.61
CA ALA A 77 5.66 -11.25 12.27
C ALA A 77 4.88 -12.42 11.64
N GLN A 78 3.69 -12.13 11.14
CA GLN A 78 2.84 -13.11 10.44
C GLN A 78 3.02 -13.05 8.93
N ALA A 79 3.47 -11.92 8.39
CA ALA A 79 3.71 -11.71 6.97
C ALA A 79 4.88 -10.76 6.74
N LEU A 80 5.47 -10.77 5.54
CA LEU A 80 6.52 -9.83 5.13
C LEU A 80 6.18 -9.17 3.80
N LEU A 81 6.47 -7.88 3.67
CA LEU A 81 6.26 -7.13 2.43
C LEU A 81 7.59 -6.92 1.70
N ALA A 82 7.63 -7.12 0.38
CA ALA A 82 8.76 -6.72 -0.44
C ALA A 82 8.34 -5.79 -1.59
N ASN A 83 9.14 -4.74 -1.78
CA ASN A 83 8.87 -3.74 -2.81
C ASN A 83 9.17 -4.27 -4.23
N ALA A 84 8.17 -4.26 -5.12
CA ALA A 84 8.30 -4.79 -6.48
C ALA A 84 9.27 -3.98 -7.33
N TYR A 85 9.32 -2.65 -7.19
CA TYR A 85 10.25 -1.80 -7.95
C TYR A 85 11.71 -2.21 -7.72
N HIS A 86 12.09 -2.44 -6.47
CA HIS A 86 13.44 -2.86 -6.13
C HIS A 86 13.75 -4.27 -6.63
N LEU A 87 12.80 -5.21 -6.51
CA LEU A 87 12.96 -6.59 -7.00
C LEU A 87 13.03 -6.65 -8.53
N TYR A 88 12.27 -5.79 -9.21
CA TYR A 88 12.28 -5.64 -10.66
C TYR A 88 13.66 -5.24 -11.17
N LEU A 89 14.27 -4.22 -10.55
CA LEU A 89 15.61 -3.78 -10.95
C LEU A 89 16.72 -4.72 -10.51
N GLN A 90 16.57 -5.36 -9.34
CA GLN A 90 17.53 -6.31 -8.82
C GLN A 90 16.90 -7.21 -7.73
N PRO A 91 16.92 -8.54 -7.90
CA PRO A 91 17.68 -9.29 -8.89
C PRO A 91 17.04 -9.38 -10.29
N GLY A 92 15.76 -9.07 -10.42
CA GLY A 92 14.96 -9.32 -11.63
C GLY A 92 13.86 -10.36 -11.35
N PRO A 93 12.62 -10.14 -11.81
CA PRO A 93 11.48 -10.98 -11.45
C PRO A 93 11.61 -12.42 -11.94
N GLU A 94 12.28 -12.65 -13.07
CA GLU A 94 12.60 -13.98 -13.61
C GLU A 94 13.44 -14.83 -12.65
N ILE A 95 14.35 -14.21 -11.88
CA ILE A 95 15.15 -14.93 -10.87
C ILE A 95 14.28 -15.34 -9.68
N LEU A 96 13.34 -14.49 -9.27
CA LEU A 96 12.39 -14.82 -8.20
C LEU A 96 11.46 -15.96 -8.64
N ASP A 97 10.94 -15.90 -9.86
CA ASP A 97 10.05 -16.93 -10.40
C ASP A 97 10.76 -18.29 -10.46
N ALA A 98 12.01 -18.30 -10.94
CA ALA A 98 12.86 -19.48 -10.99
C ALA A 98 13.24 -20.02 -9.60
N ALA A 99 13.35 -19.15 -8.59
CA ALA A 99 13.58 -19.54 -7.20
C ALA A 99 12.32 -20.11 -6.49
N GLY A 100 11.17 -20.09 -7.16
CA GLY A 100 9.90 -20.57 -6.60
C GLY A 100 9.10 -19.48 -5.87
N GLY A 101 9.35 -18.20 -6.16
CA GLY A 101 8.63 -17.06 -5.59
C GLY A 101 9.36 -16.38 -4.44
N LEU A 102 8.80 -15.26 -3.99
CA LEU A 102 9.39 -14.34 -3.02
C LEU A 102 9.74 -15.02 -1.70
N GLY A 103 8.79 -15.73 -1.09
CA GLY A 103 8.99 -16.42 0.19
C GLY A 103 10.18 -17.39 0.13
N ARG A 104 10.23 -18.25 -0.90
CA ARG A 104 11.35 -19.17 -1.14
C ARG A 104 12.67 -18.44 -1.33
N PHE A 105 12.68 -17.38 -2.12
CA PHE A 105 13.89 -16.59 -2.38
C PHE A 105 14.46 -15.94 -1.11
N MET A 106 13.58 -15.48 -0.21
CA MET A 106 13.99 -14.83 1.05
C MET A 106 14.09 -15.76 2.26
N ASN A 107 13.92 -17.07 2.07
CA ASN A 107 13.85 -18.06 3.14
C ASN A 107 12.76 -17.76 4.20
N TRP A 108 11.59 -17.32 3.73
CA TRP A 108 10.39 -17.09 4.54
C TRP A 108 9.31 -18.10 4.15
N ASP A 109 8.74 -18.78 5.14
CA ASP A 109 7.75 -19.86 4.96
C ASP A 109 6.30 -19.42 5.21
N GLY A 110 6.07 -18.14 5.51
CA GLY A 110 4.73 -17.58 5.76
C GLY A 110 4.21 -16.69 4.62
N PRO A 111 3.06 -16.03 4.84
CA PRO A 111 2.46 -15.08 3.91
C PRO A 111 3.38 -13.92 3.52
N THR A 112 3.19 -13.44 2.29
CA THR A 112 3.98 -12.33 1.72
C THR A 112 3.11 -11.31 0.99
N PHE A 113 3.55 -10.05 1.04
CA PHE A 113 2.98 -8.94 0.30
C PHE A 113 3.99 -8.42 -0.72
N THR A 114 3.49 -7.90 -1.84
CA THR A 114 4.29 -7.05 -2.71
C THR A 114 3.49 -5.84 -3.17
N ASP A 115 4.13 -4.67 -3.21
CA ASP A 115 3.49 -3.45 -3.73
C ASP A 115 3.56 -3.39 -5.26
N SER A 116 2.81 -2.48 -5.86
CA SER A 116 2.76 -2.33 -7.33
C SER A 116 4.04 -1.75 -7.93
N GLY A 117 4.91 -1.18 -7.09
CA GLY A 117 6.08 -0.38 -7.48
C GLY A 117 5.75 1.06 -7.94
N GLY A 118 4.46 1.41 -8.10
CA GLY A 118 4.02 2.72 -8.59
C GLY A 118 4.54 3.88 -7.75
N PHE A 119 4.47 3.75 -6.42
CA PHE A 119 4.98 4.77 -5.49
C PHE A 119 6.45 5.10 -5.75
N GLN A 120 7.33 4.11 -5.90
CA GLN A 120 8.77 4.34 -6.06
C GLN A 120 9.11 4.84 -7.45
N VAL A 121 8.42 4.33 -8.48
CA VAL A 121 8.56 4.82 -9.86
C VAL A 121 8.25 6.33 -9.91
N MET A 122 7.18 6.78 -9.25
CA MET A 122 6.74 8.18 -9.31
C MET A 122 7.48 9.09 -8.30
N SER A 123 7.74 8.64 -7.08
CA SER A 123 8.43 9.44 -6.04
C SER A 123 9.93 9.63 -6.28
N LEU A 124 10.63 8.61 -6.80
CA LEU A 124 12.02 8.79 -7.24
C LEU A 124 12.06 9.65 -8.52
N GLY A 125 11.02 9.52 -9.34
CA GLY A 125 10.69 10.35 -10.49
C GLY A 125 10.67 11.85 -10.23
N SER A 126 9.92 12.25 -9.21
CA SER A 126 9.61 13.66 -8.93
C SER A 126 10.68 14.36 -8.08
N GLY A 127 11.69 13.64 -7.60
CA GLY A 127 12.77 14.22 -6.81
C GLY A 127 12.36 14.66 -5.39
N PHE A 128 11.08 14.56 -5.03
CA PHE A 128 10.63 14.76 -3.65
C PHE A 128 11.10 13.57 -2.79
N LYS A 129 11.62 13.84 -1.58
CA LYS A 129 12.09 12.76 -0.70
C LYS A 129 10.92 11.82 -0.36
N LYS A 130 11.25 10.56 -0.05
CA LYS A 130 10.38 9.45 0.41
C LYS A 130 9.47 9.74 1.61
N VAL A 131 9.51 10.95 2.12
CA VAL A 131 8.62 11.50 3.13
C VAL A 131 8.24 12.83 2.51
N ILE A 132 7.05 12.90 1.90
CA ILE A 132 6.42 14.21 1.68
C ILE A 132 6.43 14.81 3.08
N ASP A 133 7.12 15.93 3.21
CA ASP A 133 7.04 16.74 4.41
C ASP A 133 5.54 16.95 4.63
N MET A 134 4.98 16.29 5.65
CA MET A 134 3.60 16.47 6.11
C MET A 134 3.45 17.85 6.75
N GLY A 135 4.14 18.84 6.18
CA GLY A 135 4.10 20.24 6.52
C GLY A 135 3.08 20.90 5.60
N THR A 136 2.27 21.76 6.20
CA THR A 136 1.14 22.45 5.60
C THR A 136 1.44 22.96 4.19
N VAL A 137 0.51 22.66 3.27
CA VAL A 137 0.45 23.09 1.86
C VAL A 137 0.67 24.61 1.65
N ALA A 138 0.53 25.41 2.70
CA ALA A 138 0.53 26.87 2.66
C ALA A 138 1.85 27.53 2.18
N ASP A 139 3.03 26.88 2.33
CA ASP A 139 4.32 27.58 2.16
C ASP A 139 5.28 26.97 1.12
N ALA A 140 4.89 25.89 0.43
CA ALA A 140 5.78 25.26 -0.54
C ALA A 140 5.85 26.06 -1.85
N LYS A 141 7.02 26.65 -2.11
CA LYS A 141 7.31 27.40 -3.34
C LYS A 141 8.16 26.57 -4.29
N GLY A 142 7.80 26.58 -5.57
CA GLY A 142 8.59 26.02 -6.66
C GLY A 142 9.97 26.67 -6.78
N ALA A 143 10.84 26.08 -7.59
CA ALA A 143 12.22 26.52 -7.79
C ALA A 143 12.38 28.01 -8.20
N ASP A 144 11.32 28.59 -8.78
CA ASP A 144 11.22 29.96 -9.27
C ASP A 144 10.39 30.88 -8.34
N GLY A 145 9.96 30.39 -7.18
CA GLY A 145 9.19 31.15 -6.19
C GLY A 145 7.69 31.21 -6.44
N ARG A 146 7.16 30.55 -7.48
CA ARG A 146 5.70 30.41 -7.72
C ARG A 146 5.10 29.26 -6.88
N PRO A 147 3.78 29.20 -6.68
CA PRO A 147 3.12 28.02 -6.10
C PRO A 147 3.45 26.77 -6.93
N ILE A 148 3.77 25.65 -6.28
CA ILE A 148 4.11 24.38 -6.97
C ILE A 148 2.96 24.02 -7.93
N GLY A 149 3.26 23.97 -9.23
CA GLY A 149 2.37 23.45 -10.26
C GLY A 149 2.36 21.92 -10.31
N ASP A 150 1.36 21.34 -10.98
CA ASP A 150 1.14 19.89 -11.00
C ASP A 150 2.33 19.07 -11.54
N ASP A 151 3.16 19.69 -12.39
CA ASP A 151 4.35 19.11 -13.00
C ASP A 151 5.68 19.54 -12.36
N ASP A 152 5.64 20.34 -11.29
CA ASP A 152 6.84 20.95 -10.73
C ASP A 152 7.72 19.91 -9.98
N VAL A 153 9.03 19.99 -10.24
CA VAL A 153 10.07 19.16 -9.62
C VAL A 153 10.80 19.98 -8.55
N ALA A 154 11.28 19.34 -7.48
CA ALA A 154 12.10 20.01 -6.47
C ALA A 154 13.31 20.74 -7.10
N HIS A 155 13.64 21.94 -6.60
CA HIS A 155 14.72 22.80 -7.12
C HIS A 155 16.05 22.02 -7.26
N GLY A 156 16.59 22.00 -8.48
CA GLY A 156 17.88 21.36 -8.80
C GLY A 156 17.80 19.84 -9.05
N LYS A 157 16.61 19.26 -9.25
CA LYS A 157 16.45 17.84 -9.62
C LYS A 157 15.86 17.66 -11.03
N GLU A 158 16.28 16.59 -11.70
CA GLU A 158 15.75 16.13 -12.99
C GLU A 158 14.45 15.33 -12.76
N ARG A 159 13.44 15.48 -13.63
CA ARG A 159 12.24 14.64 -13.63
C ARG A 159 12.61 13.25 -14.13
N LEU A 160 12.67 12.28 -13.23
CA LEU A 160 13.02 10.89 -13.51
C LEU A 160 11.81 10.01 -13.87
N ALA A 161 10.57 10.55 -13.87
CA ALA A 161 9.36 9.82 -14.28
C ALA A 161 8.35 10.69 -15.06
N HIS A 162 7.76 10.11 -16.11
CA HIS A 162 6.72 10.71 -16.94
C HIS A 162 5.50 9.79 -17.00
N ILE A 163 4.33 10.33 -16.66
CA ILE A 163 3.06 9.62 -16.59
C ILE A 163 2.23 9.98 -17.83
N ASP A 164 1.60 8.97 -18.44
CA ASP A 164 0.63 9.12 -19.51
C ASP A 164 -0.57 8.17 -19.25
N ASP A 165 -1.57 8.12 -20.15
CA ASP A 165 -2.77 7.30 -19.94
C ASP A 165 -2.47 5.80 -19.90
N ASP A 166 -1.37 5.37 -20.51
CA ASP A 166 -1.01 3.98 -20.65
C ASP A 166 -0.07 3.50 -19.53
N GLY A 167 0.76 4.37 -18.96
CA GLY A 167 1.63 4.02 -17.84
C GLY A 167 2.66 5.08 -17.50
N VAL A 168 3.79 4.64 -16.93
CA VAL A 168 4.86 5.52 -16.44
C VAL A 168 6.20 5.10 -17.01
N ASN A 169 6.88 6.03 -17.67
CA ASN A 169 8.28 5.89 -18.04
C ASN A 169 9.16 6.38 -16.88
N PHE A 170 10.19 5.63 -16.50
CA PHE A 170 11.11 6.06 -15.46
C PHE A 170 12.56 5.66 -15.73
N LYS A 171 13.48 6.39 -15.09
CA LYS A 171 14.92 6.13 -15.17
C LYS A 171 15.38 5.34 -13.95
N SER A 172 16.03 4.20 -14.19
CA SER A 172 16.62 3.36 -13.14
C SER A 172 17.65 4.13 -12.33
N HIS A 173 17.51 4.13 -11.01
CA HIS A 173 18.50 4.73 -10.11
C HIS A 173 19.82 3.95 -10.05
N ILE A 174 19.89 2.73 -10.62
CA ILE A 174 21.08 1.86 -10.55
C ILE A 174 22.08 2.22 -11.66
N ASN A 175 21.59 2.37 -12.89
CA ASN A 175 22.41 2.46 -14.09
C ASN A 175 21.89 3.49 -15.11
N GLY A 176 20.77 4.15 -14.82
CA GLY A 176 20.19 5.18 -15.69
C GLY A 176 19.44 4.66 -16.92
N SER A 177 19.20 3.34 -17.06
CA SER A 177 18.36 2.81 -18.14
C SER A 177 16.91 3.30 -18.00
N ILE A 178 16.22 3.45 -19.12
CA ILE A 178 14.81 3.85 -19.16
C ILE A 178 13.94 2.59 -19.19
N HIS A 179 12.93 2.56 -18.34
CA HIS A 179 11.95 1.49 -18.22
C HIS A 179 10.54 2.08 -18.32
N ARG A 180 9.56 1.22 -18.65
CA ARG A 180 8.14 1.58 -18.68
C ARG A 180 7.35 0.59 -17.85
N PHE A 181 6.57 1.10 -16.90
CA PHE A 181 5.59 0.34 -16.14
C PHE A 181 4.19 0.72 -16.59
N THR A 182 3.44 -0.27 -17.07
CA THR A 182 1.99 -0.19 -17.30
C THR A 182 1.29 -1.09 -16.28
N PRO A 183 -0.05 -1.00 -16.12
CA PRO A 183 -0.82 -1.96 -15.36
C PRO A 183 -0.45 -3.42 -15.65
N GLU A 184 -0.32 -3.79 -16.92
CA GLU A 184 -0.01 -5.17 -17.32
C GLU A 184 1.41 -5.57 -16.91
N VAL A 185 2.40 -4.70 -17.16
CA VAL A 185 3.79 -4.96 -16.75
C VAL A 185 3.90 -5.12 -15.24
N SER A 186 3.20 -4.29 -14.45
CA SER A 186 3.17 -4.41 -12.99
C SER A 186 2.58 -5.76 -12.56
N MET A 187 1.47 -6.20 -13.15
CA MET A 187 0.87 -7.51 -12.84
C MET A 187 1.80 -8.67 -13.22
N GLN A 188 2.44 -8.61 -14.40
CA GLN A 188 3.41 -9.62 -14.85
C GLN A 188 4.58 -9.75 -13.88
N VAL A 189 5.15 -8.61 -13.46
CA VAL A 189 6.24 -8.56 -12.48
C VAL A 189 5.79 -9.15 -11.14
N GLN A 190 4.62 -8.75 -10.62
CA GLN A 190 4.12 -9.26 -9.33
C GLN A 190 3.78 -10.76 -9.38
N HIS A 191 3.29 -11.28 -10.52
CA HIS A 191 3.06 -12.71 -10.75
C HIS A 191 4.35 -13.54 -10.80
N GLN A 192 5.44 -12.95 -11.27
CA GLN A 192 6.77 -13.56 -11.25
C GLN A 192 7.43 -13.48 -9.86
N ILE A 193 7.20 -12.38 -9.13
CA ILE A 193 7.61 -12.25 -7.72
C ILE A 193 6.89 -13.32 -6.88
N GLY A 194 5.61 -13.58 -7.13
CA GLY A 194 4.87 -14.68 -6.50
C GLY A 194 4.56 -14.45 -5.01
N ALA A 195 4.15 -13.23 -4.65
CA ALA A 195 3.68 -12.92 -3.30
C ALA A 195 2.20 -13.28 -3.13
N ASP A 196 1.78 -13.66 -1.93
CA ASP A 196 0.38 -14.04 -1.62
C ASP A 196 -0.61 -12.91 -1.88
N ILE A 197 -0.23 -11.67 -1.56
CA ILE A 197 -1.05 -10.48 -1.74
C ILE A 197 -0.27 -9.46 -2.55
N MET A 198 -0.90 -8.92 -3.59
CA MET A 198 -0.34 -7.90 -4.46
C MET A 198 -1.28 -6.71 -4.60
N PHE A 199 -0.73 -5.54 -4.94
CA PHE A 199 -1.51 -4.32 -5.11
C PHE A 199 -1.62 -3.94 -6.59
N ALA A 200 -2.81 -3.50 -6.99
CA ALA A 200 -3.05 -2.95 -8.32
C ALA A 200 -2.14 -1.74 -8.58
N PHE A 201 -1.73 -1.58 -9.83
CA PHE A 201 -0.95 -0.43 -10.25
C PHE A 201 -1.83 0.83 -10.25
N ASP A 202 -1.35 1.87 -9.58
CA ASP A 202 -2.09 3.10 -9.30
C ASP A 202 -1.23 4.33 -9.58
N GLU A 203 -1.88 5.49 -9.70
CA GLU A 203 -1.19 6.76 -9.78
C GLU A 203 -1.05 7.40 -8.41
N LEU A 204 0.20 7.62 -7.98
CA LEU A 204 0.49 8.36 -6.76
C LEU A 204 0.42 9.87 -7.02
N THR A 205 -0.51 10.54 -6.34
CA THR A 205 -0.56 12.00 -6.27
C THR A 205 0.10 12.53 -5.00
N THR A 206 0.41 13.83 -4.98
CA THR A 206 0.95 14.55 -3.82
C THR A 206 -0.04 15.58 -3.30
N LEU A 207 0.14 16.06 -2.06
CA LEU A 207 -0.67 17.15 -1.49
C LEU A 207 -0.51 18.49 -2.23
N TYR A 208 0.53 18.62 -3.07
CA TYR A 208 0.76 19.83 -3.87
C TYR A 208 -0.04 19.82 -5.18
N ASN A 209 -0.55 18.67 -5.60
CA ASN A 209 -1.33 18.59 -6.82
C ASN A 209 -2.70 19.26 -6.66
N SER A 210 -3.10 19.99 -7.70
CA SER A 210 -4.39 20.66 -7.80
C SER A 210 -5.54 19.67 -7.69
N ARG A 211 -6.70 20.12 -7.21
CA ARG A 211 -7.90 19.27 -7.14
C ARG A 211 -8.26 18.70 -8.52
N GLY A 212 -8.07 19.46 -9.61
CA GLY A 212 -8.31 18.99 -10.98
C GLY A 212 -7.41 17.81 -11.35
N TYR A 213 -6.11 17.92 -11.05
CA TYR A 213 -5.18 16.80 -11.26
C TYR A 213 -5.53 15.59 -10.40
N GLN A 214 -5.96 15.81 -9.16
CA GLN A 214 -6.42 14.72 -8.28
C GLN A 214 -7.62 13.98 -8.88
N GLU A 215 -8.57 14.68 -9.50
CA GLU A 215 -9.71 14.07 -10.20
C GLU A 215 -9.26 13.26 -11.43
N GLU A 216 -8.33 13.79 -12.22
CA GLU A 216 -7.77 13.12 -13.40
C GLU A 216 -6.99 11.85 -13.01
N ALA A 217 -6.12 11.94 -12.00
CA ALA A 217 -5.33 10.81 -11.50
C ALA A 217 -6.23 9.73 -10.85
N LEU A 218 -7.33 10.12 -10.21
CA LEU A 218 -8.32 9.20 -9.67
C LEU A 218 -8.99 8.38 -10.79
N GLU A 219 -9.38 9.04 -11.88
CA GLU A 219 -9.97 8.37 -13.04
C GLU A 219 -8.94 7.49 -13.76
N ARG A 220 -7.69 7.94 -13.90
CA ARG A 220 -6.59 7.13 -14.44
C ARG A 220 -6.37 5.87 -13.59
N THR A 221 -6.34 6.02 -12.27
CA THR A 221 -6.23 4.89 -11.33
C THR A 221 -7.39 3.91 -11.48
N ARG A 222 -8.64 4.39 -11.65
CA ARG A 222 -9.80 3.54 -11.90
C ARG A 222 -9.70 2.77 -13.22
N LEU A 223 -9.21 3.41 -14.28
CA LEU A 223 -8.99 2.77 -15.58
C LEU A 223 -7.83 1.76 -15.55
N TRP A 224 -6.76 2.07 -14.83
CA TRP A 224 -5.64 1.16 -14.59
C TRP A 224 -6.03 -0.04 -13.73
N ALA A 225 -6.92 0.13 -12.75
CA ALA A 225 -7.47 -0.95 -11.96
C ALA A 225 -8.17 -2.01 -12.84
N LEU A 226 -8.98 -1.59 -13.82
CA LEU A 226 -9.62 -2.51 -14.78
C LEU A 226 -8.60 -3.31 -15.60
N ARG A 227 -7.51 -2.67 -16.01
CA ARG A 227 -6.41 -3.32 -16.73
C ARG A 227 -5.63 -4.30 -15.86
N CYS A 228 -5.40 -3.95 -14.58
CA CYS A 228 -4.78 -4.83 -13.60
C CYS A 228 -5.61 -6.09 -13.39
N ILE A 229 -6.93 -5.95 -13.23
CA ILE A 229 -7.85 -7.08 -13.06
C ILE A 229 -7.78 -8.01 -14.27
N ALA A 230 -7.94 -7.47 -15.48
CA ALA A 230 -7.92 -8.27 -16.71
C ALA A 230 -6.60 -9.03 -16.90
N GLU A 231 -5.45 -8.40 -16.63
CA GLU A 231 -4.16 -9.07 -16.72
C GLU A 231 -3.94 -10.07 -15.58
N HIS A 232 -4.39 -9.77 -14.37
CA HIS A 232 -4.34 -10.70 -13.24
C HIS A 232 -5.15 -11.97 -13.50
N GLU A 233 -6.37 -11.85 -14.02
CA GLU A 233 -7.21 -12.99 -14.42
C GLU A 233 -6.49 -13.83 -15.48
N ARG A 234 -6.00 -13.20 -16.55
CA ARG A 234 -5.28 -13.88 -17.64
C ARG A 234 -4.05 -14.65 -17.12
N LEU A 235 -3.24 -14.02 -16.27
CA LEU A 235 -2.04 -14.63 -15.69
C LEU A 235 -2.37 -15.75 -14.70
N THR A 236 -3.45 -15.61 -13.93
CA THR A 236 -3.92 -16.65 -13.01
C THR A 236 -4.34 -17.91 -13.78
N ASP A 237 -5.08 -17.74 -14.88
CA ASP A 237 -5.49 -18.83 -15.76
C ASP A 237 -4.30 -19.47 -16.49
N GLU A 238 -3.29 -18.69 -16.88
CA GLU A 238 -2.08 -19.19 -17.55
C GLU A 238 -1.15 -19.95 -16.58
N ARG A 239 -1.08 -19.51 -15.31
CA ARG A 239 -0.12 -20.01 -14.31
C ARG A 239 -0.75 -21.00 -13.32
N THR A 240 -1.57 -21.95 -13.82
CA THR A 240 -2.35 -22.90 -12.98
C THR A 240 -1.56 -23.75 -11.97
N GLY A 241 -0.23 -23.86 -12.13
CA GLY A 241 0.64 -24.59 -11.20
C GLY A 241 1.22 -23.73 -10.08
N LYS A 242 0.87 -22.44 -10.01
CA LYS A 242 1.34 -21.50 -9.00
C LYS A 242 0.23 -21.23 -7.97
N PRO A 243 0.57 -20.93 -6.71
CA PRO A 243 -0.40 -20.47 -5.73
C PRO A 243 -1.14 -19.22 -6.22
N TYR A 244 -2.41 -19.09 -5.85
CA TYR A 244 -3.19 -17.89 -6.14
C TYR A 244 -2.60 -16.66 -5.44
N GLN A 245 -2.57 -15.53 -6.14
CA GLN A 245 -2.10 -14.25 -5.60
C GLN A 245 -3.28 -13.30 -5.52
N ALA A 246 -3.70 -12.92 -4.32
CA ALA A 246 -4.82 -12.02 -4.12
C ALA A 246 -4.47 -10.61 -4.63
N LEU A 247 -5.41 -9.97 -5.32
CA LEU A 247 -5.23 -8.63 -5.86
C LEU A 247 -6.01 -7.60 -5.05
N PHE A 248 -5.30 -6.63 -4.47
CA PHE A 248 -5.89 -5.53 -3.73
C PHE A 248 -5.97 -4.27 -4.59
N GLY A 249 -7.15 -3.64 -4.63
CA GLY A 249 -7.32 -2.33 -5.26
C GLY A 249 -6.70 -1.23 -4.40
N VAL A 250 -6.16 -0.16 -5.01
CA VAL A 250 -5.58 0.96 -4.27
C VAL A 250 -6.51 2.17 -4.31
N ILE A 251 -6.97 2.59 -3.13
CA ILE A 251 -7.84 3.75 -2.96
C ILE A 251 -6.99 5.01 -2.89
N GLN A 252 -7.18 5.89 -3.88
CA GLN A 252 -6.61 7.24 -3.96
C GLN A 252 -7.68 8.31 -3.60
N GLY A 253 -7.37 9.60 -3.77
CA GLY A 253 -8.29 10.71 -3.53
C GLY A 253 -7.77 11.79 -2.57
N ALA A 254 -6.50 11.71 -2.19
CA ALA A 254 -5.82 12.66 -1.30
C ALA A 254 -6.62 12.94 -0.01
N GLN A 255 -6.96 14.21 0.24
CA GLN A 255 -7.66 14.68 1.44
C GLN A 255 -9.14 15.03 1.21
N TYR A 256 -9.68 14.70 0.05
CA TYR A 256 -11.03 15.08 -0.34
C TYR A 256 -12.01 13.95 -0.07
N GLU A 257 -12.99 14.18 0.81
CA GLU A 257 -14.00 13.17 1.18
C GLU A 257 -14.77 12.66 -0.03
N ASP A 258 -15.23 13.57 -0.90
CA ASP A 258 -15.98 13.24 -2.11
C ASP A 258 -15.18 12.32 -3.05
N LEU A 259 -13.88 12.60 -3.22
CA LEU A 259 -13.00 11.78 -4.05
C LEU A 259 -12.71 10.42 -3.41
N ARG A 260 -12.45 10.37 -2.10
CA ARG A 260 -12.22 9.11 -1.36
C ARG A 260 -13.43 8.20 -1.42
N ARG A 261 -14.63 8.73 -1.13
CA ARG A 261 -15.87 7.96 -1.19
C ARG A 261 -16.18 7.50 -2.61
N LYS A 262 -15.98 8.36 -3.63
CA LYS A 262 -16.12 7.97 -5.03
C LYS A 262 -15.19 6.80 -5.39
N ALA A 263 -13.91 6.89 -5.04
CA ALA A 263 -12.94 5.83 -5.30
C ALA A 263 -13.30 4.51 -4.61
N CYS A 264 -13.76 4.57 -3.36
CA CYS A 264 -14.21 3.38 -2.63
C CYS A 264 -15.42 2.71 -3.27
N ARG A 265 -16.39 3.47 -3.78
CA ARG A 265 -17.55 2.92 -4.50
C ARG A 265 -17.12 2.32 -5.83
N ASP A 266 -16.37 3.07 -6.63
CA ASP A 266 -15.94 2.65 -7.96
C ASP A 266 -15.10 1.36 -7.92
N LEU A 267 -14.14 1.26 -7.00
CA LEU A 267 -13.28 0.08 -6.85
C LEU A 267 -13.94 -1.01 -6.00
N GLY A 268 -14.82 -0.65 -5.06
CA GLY A 268 -15.54 -1.57 -4.20
C GLY A 268 -16.47 -2.53 -4.95
N ASP A 269 -16.97 -2.10 -6.11
CA ASP A 269 -17.79 -2.90 -7.02
C ASP A 269 -16.95 -3.78 -7.98
N MET A 270 -15.62 -3.62 -8.00
CA MET A 270 -14.71 -4.43 -8.82
C MET A 270 -14.31 -5.74 -8.10
N PRO A 271 -13.90 -6.79 -8.82
CA PRO A 271 -13.54 -8.09 -8.25
C PRO A 271 -12.17 -8.10 -7.55
N PHE A 272 -11.93 -7.18 -6.63
CA PHE A 272 -10.74 -7.18 -5.78
C PHE A 272 -10.91 -8.09 -4.55
N ASP A 273 -9.79 -8.63 -4.07
CA ASP A 273 -9.74 -9.45 -2.85
C ASP A 273 -9.64 -8.62 -1.58
N GLY A 274 -9.23 -7.38 -1.69
CA GLY A 274 -9.07 -6.43 -0.59
C GLY A 274 -8.72 -5.06 -1.12
N PHE A 275 -8.44 -4.13 -0.20
CA PHE A 275 -8.19 -2.74 -0.57
C PHE A 275 -7.03 -2.14 0.21
N GLY A 276 -6.05 -1.60 -0.50
CA GLY A 276 -5.04 -0.70 0.04
C GLY A 276 -5.58 0.73 0.13
N ILE A 277 -5.46 1.38 1.28
CA ILE A 277 -5.75 2.79 1.46
C ILE A 277 -4.42 3.53 1.30
N GLY A 278 -4.23 4.19 0.16
CA GLY A 278 -3.00 4.87 -0.22
C GLY A 278 -3.17 6.37 -0.43
N GLY A 279 -2.18 6.99 -1.07
CA GLY A 279 -2.17 8.41 -1.44
C GLY A 279 -1.58 9.34 -0.38
N ALA A 280 -1.30 10.58 -0.79
CA ALA A 280 -0.80 11.59 0.12
C ALA A 280 -1.92 12.10 1.03
N LEU A 281 -1.74 11.94 2.34
CA LEU A 281 -2.69 12.34 3.38
C LEU A 281 -1.94 13.04 4.52
N GLU A 282 -2.54 14.05 5.13
CA GLU A 282 -1.98 14.65 6.35
C GLU A 282 -2.24 13.73 7.54
N LYS A 283 -1.27 13.63 8.45
CA LYS A 283 -1.31 12.72 9.59
C LYS A 283 -2.52 13.00 10.49
N GLU A 284 -2.87 14.27 10.63
CA GLU A 284 -4.01 14.76 11.41
C GLU A 284 -5.35 14.27 10.87
N ASN A 285 -5.44 14.00 9.56
CA ASN A 285 -6.66 13.56 8.88
C ASN A 285 -6.71 12.04 8.65
N LEU A 286 -5.70 11.29 9.11
CA LEU A 286 -5.59 9.85 8.89
C LEU A 286 -6.86 9.10 9.32
N GLY A 287 -7.30 9.29 10.56
CA GLY A 287 -8.48 8.61 11.11
C GLY A 287 -9.75 8.92 10.30
N THR A 288 -9.93 10.19 9.95
CA THR A 288 -11.08 10.68 9.17
C THR A 288 -11.11 10.08 7.76
N ILE A 289 -9.98 10.06 7.04
CA ILE A 289 -9.89 9.50 5.69
C ILE A 289 -10.13 7.98 5.69
N VAL A 290 -9.48 7.28 6.63
CA VAL A 290 -9.66 5.84 6.82
C VAL A 290 -11.13 5.52 7.09
N ARG A 291 -11.78 6.31 7.95
CA ARG A 291 -13.20 6.16 8.27
C ARG A 291 -14.08 6.27 7.04
N TRP A 292 -13.91 7.33 6.23
CA TRP A 292 -14.68 7.50 4.99
C TRP A 292 -14.56 6.28 4.08
N CYS A 293 -13.34 5.72 3.98
CA CYS A 293 -13.11 4.53 3.18
C CYS A 293 -13.80 3.30 3.79
N ALA A 294 -13.65 3.08 5.10
CA ALA A 294 -14.21 1.93 5.81
C ALA A 294 -15.75 1.91 5.82
N GLU A 295 -16.40 3.07 5.75
CA GLU A 295 -17.86 3.21 5.64
C GLU A 295 -18.40 2.83 4.25
N GLU A 296 -17.58 2.95 3.20
CA GLU A 296 -17.99 2.69 1.81
C GLU A 296 -17.52 1.31 1.32
N LEU A 297 -16.33 0.87 1.73
CA LEU A 297 -15.71 -0.37 1.25
C LEU A 297 -16.43 -1.62 1.78
N PRO A 298 -16.51 -2.70 0.98
CA PRO A 298 -17.17 -3.94 1.39
C PRO A 298 -16.67 -4.48 2.72
N GLU A 299 -17.61 -4.76 3.64
CA GLU A 299 -17.32 -5.23 5.00
C GLU A 299 -16.52 -6.54 5.03
N ALA A 300 -16.77 -7.42 4.05
CA ALA A 300 -16.17 -8.75 3.96
C ALA A 300 -14.79 -8.77 3.30
N LYS A 301 -14.21 -7.61 2.98
CA LYS A 301 -12.91 -7.48 2.31
C LYS A 301 -11.92 -6.79 3.26
N PRO A 302 -10.68 -7.29 3.37
CA PRO A 302 -9.66 -6.72 4.25
C PRO A 302 -9.16 -5.37 3.71
N ARG A 303 -8.74 -4.51 4.64
CA ARG A 303 -8.25 -3.16 4.37
C ARG A 303 -6.81 -3.02 4.86
N HIS A 304 -5.93 -2.56 4.00
CA HIS A 304 -4.50 -2.38 4.27
C HIS A 304 -4.14 -0.90 4.24
N LEU A 305 -3.52 -0.36 5.29
CA LEU A 305 -3.03 1.02 5.28
C LEU A 305 -1.60 1.07 4.74
N LEU A 306 -1.42 1.71 3.59
CA LEU A 306 -0.16 1.70 2.84
C LEU A 306 0.85 2.71 3.39
N GLY A 307 2.01 2.22 3.84
CA GLY A 307 3.21 3.03 4.11
C GLY A 307 3.18 3.95 5.34
N ILE A 308 2.11 3.91 6.13
CA ILE A 308 1.93 4.73 7.35
C ILE A 308 1.63 3.82 8.53
N SER A 309 2.53 3.79 9.51
CA SER A 309 2.33 3.05 10.76
C SER A 309 3.42 3.37 11.78
N GLU A 310 3.55 4.65 12.16
CA GLU A 310 4.10 4.91 13.50
C GLU A 310 3.13 4.34 14.56
N PRO A 311 3.59 4.01 15.78
CA PRO A 311 2.73 3.33 16.76
C PRO A 311 1.36 4.00 16.97
N ASP A 312 1.31 5.33 17.05
CA ASP A 312 0.06 6.08 17.21
C ASP A 312 -0.85 5.97 15.97
N ASP A 313 -0.27 5.98 14.77
CA ASP A 313 -1.02 5.85 13.50
C ASP A 313 -1.70 4.49 13.37
N ILE A 314 -1.05 3.44 13.90
CA ILE A 314 -1.64 2.10 13.94
C ILE A 314 -2.94 2.17 14.74
N PHE A 315 -2.94 2.72 15.96
CA PHE A 315 -4.15 2.80 16.76
C PHE A 315 -5.25 3.64 16.10
N VAL A 316 -4.89 4.78 15.48
CA VAL A 316 -5.86 5.62 14.75
C VAL A 316 -6.47 4.85 13.57
N GLY A 317 -5.66 4.15 12.78
CA GLY A 317 -6.14 3.33 11.66
C GLY A 317 -7.01 2.16 12.12
N LEU A 318 -6.61 1.48 13.20
CA LEU A 318 -7.37 0.39 13.81
C LEU A 318 -8.75 0.86 14.24
N GLU A 319 -8.82 1.95 14.99
CA GLU A 319 -10.07 2.52 15.50
C GLU A 319 -11.05 2.88 14.36
N ASN A 320 -10.53 3.17 13.17
CA ASN A 320 -11.28 3.55 11.99
C ASN A 320 -11.43 2.46 10.93
N GLY A 321 -10.99 1.22 11.21
CA GLY A 321 -11.36 0.04 10.45
C GLY A 321 -10.31 -0.50 9.47
N VAL A 322 -9.03 -0.25 9.71
CA VAL A 322 -7.89 -0.91 9.03
C VAL A 322 -7.62 -2.28 9.64
N ASP A 323 -7.30 -3.26 8.79
CA ASP A 323 -6.98 -4.63 9.19
C ASP A 323 -5.48 -4.93 9.17
N THR A 324 -4.72 -4.32 8.27
CA THR A 324 -3.27 -4.57 8.14
C THR A 324 -2.50 -3.30 7.81
N PHE A 325 -1.22 -3.28 8.19
CA PHE A 325 -0.35 -2.12 8.06
C PHE A 325 1.02 -2.55 7.52
N ASP A 326 1.69 -1.64 6.81
CA ASP A 326 3.11 -1.79 6.50
C ASP A 326 3.87 -0.48 6.77
N CYS A 327 5.09 -0.58 7.28
CA CYS A 327 6.02 0.55 7.26
C CYS A 327 7.47 0.13 7.44
N VAL A 328 8.37 0.89 6.83
CA VAL A 328 9.81 0.79 7.03
C VAL A 328 10.28 1.39 8.36
N SER A 329 9.41 2.14 9.07
CA SER A 329 9.79 3.00 10.20
C SER A 329 10.53 2.24 11.31
N PRO A 330 10.06 1.09 11.84
CA PRO A 330 10.75 0.39 12.93
C PRO A 330 12.21 0.07 12.61
N THR A 331 12.47 -0.49 11.42
CA THR A 331 13.85 -0.81 11.01
C THR A 331 14.68 0.45 10.72
N ARG A 332 14.05 1.53 10.26
CA ARG A 332 14.74 2.80 9.97
C ARG A 332 15.12 3.54 11.25
N VAL A 333 14.22 3.61 12.22
CA VAL A 333 14.41 4.19 13.54
C VAL A 333 15.55 3.47 14.26
N ALA A 334 15.52 2.13 14.30
CA ALA A 334 16.59 1.32 14.87
C ALA A 334 17.97 1.59 14.24
N ARG A 335 18.05 1.65 12.89
CA ARG A 335 19.32 1.95 12.19
C ARG A 335 19.83 3.36 12.42
N ASN A 336 18.96 4.29 12.81
CA ASN A 336 19.30 5.66 13.15
C ASN A 336 19.52 5.85 14.66
N ALA A 337 19.83 4.76 15.38
CA ALA A 337 20.15 4.74 16.80
C ALA A 337 19.02 5.21 17.73
N ALA A 338 17.76 5.06 17.30
CA ALA A 338 16.60 5.32 18.13
C ALA A 338 15.77 4.04 18.31
N LEU A 339 14.94 3.99 19.36
CA LEU A 339 14.09 2.84 19.67
C LEU A 339 12.69 3.28 20.08
N TYR A 340 11.68 2.50 19.69
CA TYR A 340 10.32 2.68 20.19
C TYR A 340 10.22 2.08 21.59
N SER A 341 9.66 2.85 22.52
CA SER A 341 9.33 2.41 23.88
C SER A 341 7.91 2.85 24.22
N PRO A 342 7.25 2.26 25.23
CA PRO A 342 5.91 2.67 25.65
C PRO A 342 5.73 4.19 25.90
N PRO A 343 6.69 4.94 26.50
CA PRO A 343 6.56 6.39 26.64
C PRO A 343 6.88 7.18 25.36
N GLY A 344 7.33 6.55 24.28
CA GLY A 344 7.68 7.19 23.02
C GLY A 344 9.04 6.73 22.46
N VAL A 345 9.56 7.47 21.48
CA VAL A 345 10.87 7.20 20.87
C VAL A 345 12.00 7.64 21.81
N LEU A 346 12.93 6.75 22.12
CA LEU A 346 14.20 7.08 22.80
C LEU A 346 15.30 7.24 21.74
N THR A 347 16.10 8.30 21.87
CA THR A 347 17.19 8.67 20.96
C THR A 347 18.53 8.71 21.65
#